data_AF-A0A352RX04-F1
#
_entry.id   AF-A0A352RX04-F1
#
_cell.length_a   1.000
_cell.length_b   1.000
_cell.length_c   1.000
_cell.angle_alpha   90.00
_cell.angle_beta   90.00
_cell.angle_gamma   90.00
#
_symmetry.space_group_name_H-M   'P 1'
#
loop_
_entity.id
_entity.type
_entity.pdbx_description
1 polymer ?
#
loop_
_entity_poly.entity_id
_entity_poly.type
_entity_poly.pdbx_seq_one_letter_code
_entity_poly.pdbx_strand_id
1 'polypeptide(L)'
;MLLAVRNPNGKIVVVEGPPGTGKSHTITAIAADCAFNNKSCLVLSDKTEALDVVVSKLSEAMSRVRHDRDFPNPILRLGQQNANFRKLTSNATVTQIGAYAKATRANREAL
;
A
#
# COMPACT_ATOMS: atom_id res chain seq x y z
N MET A 1 -6.26 3.60 16.68
CA MET A 1 -5.24 2.70 16.11
C MET A 1 -4.10 3.46 15.41
N LEU A 2 -4.34 4.26 14.37
CA LEU A 2 -3.24 4.96 13.66
C LEU A 2 -2.37 5.83 14.58
N LEU A 3 -2.97 6.49 15.58
CA LEU A 3 -2.22 7.23 16.61
C LEU A 3 -1.24 6.34 17.39
N ALA A 4 -1.62 5.09 17.70
CA ALA A 4 -0.75 4.15 18.39
C ALA A 4 0.43 3.72 17.50
N VAL A 5 0.17 3.47 16.21
CA VAL A 5 1.21 3.11 15.22
C VAL A 5 2.18 4.27 14.94
N ARG A 6 1.69 5.51 15.00
CA ARG A 6 2.50 6.72 14.79
C ARG A 6 3.32 7.12 16.02
N ASN A 7 3.09 6.50 17.18
CA ASN A 7 3.84 6.83 18.39
C ASN A 7 5.29 6.30 18.26
N PRO A 8 6.32 7.18 18.28
CA PRO A 8 7.72 6.75 18.13
C PRO A 8 8.20 5.85 19.28
N ASN A 9 7.56 5.92 20.44
CA ASN A 9 7.86 5.05 21.58
C ASN A 9 7.10 3.71 21.52
N GLY A 10 6.07 3.61 20.68
CA GLY A 10 5.23 2.43 20.49
C GLY A 10 5.79 1.48 19.44
N LYS A 11 6.94 0.86 19.71
CA LYS A 11 7.63 -0.04 18.75
C LYS A 11 6.82 -1.30 18.41
N ILE A 12 5.97 -1.75 19.33
CA ILE A 12 5.13 -2.94 19.17
C ILE A 12 3.70 -2.55 19.58
N VAL A 13 2.74 -2.87 18.71
CA VAL A 13 1.32 -2.68 18.97
C VAL A 13 0.62 -4.01 18.73
N VAL A 14 0.00 -4.55 19.78
CA VAL A 14 -0.82 -5.77 19.69
C VAL A 14 -2.28 -5.34 19.56
N VAL A 15 -2.99 -5.95 18.60
CA VAL A 15 -4.41 -5.71 18.38
C VAL A 15 -5.14 -7.03 18.42
N GLU A 16 -6.07 -7.14 19.37
CA GLU A 16 -6.98 -8.26 19.49
C GLU A 16 -8.41 -7.79 19.31
N GLY A 17 -9.25 -8.68 18.81
CA GLY A 17 -10.68 -8.42 18.69
C GLY A 17 -11.42 -9.65 18.17
N PRO A 18 -12.69 -9.86 18.55
CA PRO A 18 -13.53 -10.93 18.01
C PRO A 18 -13.61 -10.96 16.46
N PRO A 19 -14.08 -12.06 15.85
CA PRO A 19 -14.43 -12.07 14.42
C PRO A 19 -15.36 -10.90 14.07
N GLY A 20 -15.17 -10.28 12.89
CA GLY A 20 -15.99 -9.14 12.45
C GLY A 20 -15.58 -7.75 12.97
N THR A 21 -14.62 -7.65 13.89
CA THR A 21 -14.15 -6.35 14.46
C THR A 21 -13.24 -5.51 13.54
N GLY A 22 -13.27 -5.77 12.23
CA GLY A 22 -12.57 -4.91 11.26
C GLY A 22 -11.04 -5.03 11.24
N LYS A 23 -10.42 -6.04 11.85
CA LYS A 23 -8.95 -6.23 11.85
C LYS A 23 -8.30 -6.09 10.46
N SER A 24 -8.88 -6.68 9.41
CA SER A 24 -8.37 -6.53 8.03
C SER A 24 -8.50 -5.11 7.48
N HIS A 25 -9.55 -4.37 7.86
CA HIS A 25 -9.67 -2.94 7.54
C HIS A 25 -8.59 -2.14 8.27
N THR A 26 -8.30 -2.49 9.53
CA THR A 26 -7.22 -1.87 10.30
C THR A 26 -5.86 -2.07 9.64
N ILE A 27 -5.53 -3.28 9.19
CA ILE A 27 -4.28 -3.55 8.45
C ILE A 27 -4.20 -2.70 7.18
N THR A 28 -5.30 -2.64 6.41
CA THR A 28 -5.38 -1.82 5.18
C THR A 28 -5.13 -0.34 5.48
N ALA A 29 -5.76 0.18 6.54
CA ALA A 29 -5.59 1.57 6.95
C ALA A 29 -4.14 1.88 7.38
N ILE A 30 -3.48 0.97 8.08
CA ILE A 30 -2.07 1.11 8.47
C ILE A 30 -1.16 1.12 7.24
N ALA A 31 -1.36 0.19 6.29
CA ALA A 31 -0.56 0.14 5.08
C ALA A 31 -0.76 1.39 4.20
N ALA A 32 -2.00 1.89 4.09
CA ALA A 32 -2.30 3.15 3.44
C ALA A 32 -1.61 4.33 4.15
N ASP A 33 -1.66 4.38 5.49
CA ASP A 33 -1.00 5.42 6.29
C ASP A 33 0.52 5.46 6.04
N CYS A 34 1.16 4.29 5.98
CA CYS A 34 2.57 4.19 5.63
C CYS A 34 2.83 4.79 4.24
N ALA A 35 2.04 4.42 3.23
CA ALA A 35 2.18 4.95 1.87
C ALA A 35 1.97 6.48 1.82
N PHE A 36 0.95 7.01 2.50
CA PHE A 36 0.70 8.46 2.59
C PHE A 36 1.84 9.23 3.25
N ASN A 37 2.57 8.60 4.17
CA ASN A 37 3.71 9.19 4.87
C ASN A 37 5.06 8.87 4.19
N ASN A 38 5.06 8.47 2.92
CA ASN A 38 6.25 8.08 2.15
C ASN A 38 7.10 6.98 2.84
N LYS A 39 6.46 6.06 3.55
CA LYS A 39 7.09 4.89 4.17
C LYS A 39 6.73 3.61 3.42
N SER A 40 7.61 2.63 3.46
CA SER A 40 7.31 1.27 3.05
C SER A 40 6.73 0.47 4.23
N CYS A 41 5.87 -0.50 3.92
CA CYS A 41 5.25 -1.39 4.90
C CYS A 41 5.39 -2.84 4.42
N LEU A 42 5.87 -3.73 5.30
CA LEU A 42 5.89 -5.17 5.06
C LEU A 42 4.71 -5.80 5.81
N VAL A 43 3.83 -6.48 5.07
CA VAL A 43 2.69 -7.21 5.63
C VAL A 43 2.96 -8.71 5.49
N LEU A 44 2.88 -9.43 6.60
CA LEU A 44 3.10 -10.87 6.69
C LEU A 44 1.84 -11.55 7.24
N SER A 45 1.59 -12.79 6.80
CA SER A 45 0.48 -13.63 7.26
C SER A 45 0.80 -15.10 6.99
N ASP A 46 0.29 -15.98 7.85
CA ASP A 46 0.30 -17.44 7.66
C ASP A 46 -0.74 -17.89 6.62
N LYS A 47 -1.81 -17.12 6.46
CA LYS A 47 -2.90 -17.36 5.51
C LYS A 47 -2.78 -16.48 4.29
N THR A 48 -2.78 -17.10 3.10
CA THR A 48 -2.70 -16.40 1.82
C THR A 48 -3.93 -15.51 1.59
N GLU A 49 -5.10 -15.96 2.03
CA GLU A 49 -6.38 -15.27 1.88
C GLU A 49 -6.38 -13.92 2.61
N ALA A 50 -5.70 -13.82 3.76
CA ALA A 50 -5.57 -12.57 4.48
C ALA A 50 -4.72 -11.56 3.70
N LEU A 51 -3.66 -12.03 3.02
CA LEU A 51 -2.84 -11.19 2.13
C LEU A 51 -3.66 -10.74 0.91
N ASP A 52 -4.45 -11.63 0.31
CA ASP A 52 -5.33 -11.31 -0.81
C ASP A 52 -6.32 -10.20 -0.45
N VAL A 53 -6.95 -10.29 0.72
CA VAL A 53 -7.88 -9.26 1.21
C VAL A 53 -7.19 -7.90 1.36
N VAL A 54 -5.99 -7.86 1.91
CA VAL A 54 -5.23 -6.60 2.09
C VAL A 54 -4.83 -6.01 0.74
N VAL A 55 -4.29 -6.82 -0.18
CA VAL A 55 -3.90 -6.38 -1.52
C VAL A 55 -5.10 -5.84 -2.29
N SER A 56 -6.23 -6.54 -2.26
CA SER A 56 -7.47 -6.12 -2.92
C SER A 56 -7.95 -4.77 -2.40
N LYS A 57 -8.06 -4.60 -1.08
CA LYS A 57 -8.53 -3.36 -0.46
C LYS A 57 -7.60 -2.17 -0.71
N LEU A 58 -6.29 -2.37 -0.65
CA LEU A 58 -5.32 -1.32 -0.97
C LEU A 58 -5.42 -0.93 -2.45
N SER A 59 -5.53 -1.90 -3.35
CA SER A 59 -5.66 -1.66 -4.79
C SER A 59 -6.92 -0.87 -5.11
N GLU A 60 -8.04 -1.22 -4.48
CA GLU A 60 -9.31 -0.51 -4.59
C GLU A 60 -9.24 0.91 -4.03
N ALA A 61 -8.65 1.09 -2.83
CA ALA A 61 -8.48 2.41 -2.24
C ALA A 61 -7.64 3.33 -3.14
N MET A 62 -6.58 2.79 -3.76
CA MET A 62 -5.74 3.55 -4.68
C MET A 62 -6.44 3.84 -6.01
N SER A 63 -7.19 2.90 -6.57
CA SER A 63 -7.87 3.10 -7.87
C SER A 63 -8.96 4.18 -7.79
N ARG A 64 -9.60 4.35 -6.63
CA ARG A 64 -10.59 5.41 -6.39
C ARG A 64 -9.97 6.82 -6.38
N VAL A 65 -8.71 6.95 -5.99
CA VAL A 65 -8.01 8.24 -5.89
C VAL A 65 -7.24 8.56 -7.18
N ARG A 66 -6.90 7.55 -7.97
CA ARG A 66 -6.18 7.72 -9.24
C ARG A 66 -7.14 8.01 -10.38
N HIS A 67 -6.86 9.07 -11.14
CA HIS A 67 -7.60 9.40 -12.36
C HIS A 67 -7.10 8.63 -13.60
N ASP A 68 -5.89 8.07 -13.52
CA ASP A 68 -5.27 7.30 -14.61
C ASP A 68 -5.47 5.79 -14.39
N ARG A 69 -6.11 5.13 -15.36
CA ARG A 69 -6.46 3.71 -15.30
C ARG A 69 -5.26 2.80 -15.59
N ASP A 70 -4.23 3.31 -16.27
CA ASP A 70 -3.07 2.52 -16.69
C ASP A 70 -1.89 2.59 -15.71
N PHE A 71 -2.10 3.19 -14.53
CA PHE A 71 -1.03 3.28 -13.53
C PHE A 71 -0.69 1.91 -12.94
N PRO A 72 0.59 1.49 -12.97
CA PRO A 72 1.02 0.21 -12.42
C PRO A 72 0.84 0.17 -10.90
N ASN A 73 0.13 -0.85 -10.41
CA ASN A 73 -0.15 -1.01 -8.98
C ASN A 73 1.16 -1.23 -8.19
N PRO A 74 1.59 -0.31 -7.29
CA PRO A 74 2.91 -0.35 -6.67
C PRO A 74 3.06 -1.41 -5.57
N ILE A 75 2.08 -2.32 -5.41
CA ILE A 75 2.11 -3.40 -4.43
C ILE A 75 2.95 -4.55 -4.96
N LEU A 76 4.05 -4.84 -4.26
CA LEU A 76 4.86 -6.02 -4.54
C LEU A 76 4.40 -7.22 -3.71
N ARG A 77 3.96 -8.29 -4.38
CA ARG A 77 3.61 -9.55 -3.72
C ARG A 77 4.75 -10.55 -3.86
N LEU A 78 5.28 -11.01 -2.73
CA LEU A 78 6.37 -12.00 -2.66
C LEU A 78 5.81 -13.42 -2.53
N GLY A 79 6.55 -14.42 -3.02
CA GLY A 79 6.22 -15.85 -2.85
C GLY A 79 5.18 -16.43 -3.82
N GLN A 80 4.47 -15.60 -4.57
CA GLN A 80 3.66 -16.04 -5.72
C GLN A 80 4.53 -15.93 -6.98
N GLN A 81 4.60 -17.00 -7.79
CA GLN A 81 5.33 -17.06 -9.08
C GLN A 81 4.80 -16.08 -10.16
N ASN A 82 3.89 -15.17 -9.79
CA ASN A 82 3.21 -14.31 -10.74
C ASN A 82 4.02 -13.05 -11.06
N ALA A 83 4.11 -12.78 -12.36
CA ALA A 83 4.78 -11.73 -13.13
C ALA A 83 4.85 -10.28 -12.59
N ASN A 84 4.29 -9.95 -11.43
CA ASN A 84 4.27 -8.59 -10.89
C ASN A 84 5.66 -8.07 -10.49
N PHE A 85 6.57 -8.89 -9.96
CA PHE A 85 7.93 -8.41 -9.65
C PHE A 85 8.62 -7.88 -10.91
N ARG A 86 8.66 -8.68 -11.99
CA ARG A 86 9.29 -8.27 -13.27
C ARG A 86 8.61 -7.06 -13.88
N LYS A 87 7.27 -6.98 -13.81
CA LYS A 87 6.52 -5.83 -14.31
C LYS A 87 6.84 -4.57 -13.52
N LEU A 88 6.92 -4.64 -12.19
CA LEU A 88 7.19 -3.51 -11.30
C LEU A 88 8.64 -3.04 -11.32
N THR A 89 9.59 -3.97 -11.46
CA THR A 89 11.02 -3.64 -11.55
C THR A 89 11.49 -3.33 -12.96
N SER A 90 10.61 -3.44 -13.97
CA SER A 90 10.95 -3.07 -15.33
C SER A 90 11.24 -1.56 -15.44
N ASN A 91 12.24 -1.23 -16.26
CA ASN A 91 12.63 0.17 -16.50
C ASN A 91 11.48 1.03 -17.02
N ALA A 92 10.56 0.46 -17.81
CA ALA A 92 9.38 1.14 -18.32
C ALA A 92 8.46 1.60 -17.17
N THR A 93 8.10 0.68 -16.27
CA THR A 93 7.27 0.99 -15.09
C THR A 93 7.94 1.99 -14.17
N VAL A 94 9.23 1.83 -13.88
CA VAL A 94 9.99 2.77 -13.04
C VAL A 94 10.00 4.18 -13.66
N THR A 95 10.18 4.27 -14.98
CA THR A 95 10.15 5.55 -15.71
C THR A 95 8.77 6.19 -15.66
N GLN A 96 7.70 5.42 -15.88
CA GLN A 96 6.31 5.90 -15.80
C GLN A 96 5.95 6.40 -14.41
N ILE A 97 6.30 5.65 -13.36
CA ILE A 97 6.09 6.06 -11.96
C ILE A 97 6.88 7.34 -11.66
N GLY A 98 8.13 7.44 -12.11
CA GLY A 98 8.97 8.63 -11.95
C GLY A 98 8.40 9.87 -12.65
N ALA A 99 7.92 9.72 -13.89
CA ALA A 99 7.28 10.79 -14.64
C ALA A 99 6.02 11.30 -13.93
N TYR A 100 5.17 10.38 -13.44
CA TYR A 100 3.97 10.73 -12.69
C TYR A 100 4.29 11.44 -11.36
N ALA A 101 5.32 10.97 -10.64
CA ALA A 101 5.78 11.61 -9.41
C ALA A 101 6.28 13.04 -9.67
N LYS A 102 6.98 13.27 -10.78
CA LYS A 102 7.45 14.61 -11.18
C LYS A 102 6.29 15.52 -11.55
N ALA A 103 5.34 15.04 -12.35
CA ALA A 103 4.15 15.81 -12.75
C ALA A 103 3.29 16.19 -11.52
N THR A 104 3.08 15.25 -10.60
CA THR A 104 2.32 15.50 -9.37
C THR A 104 3.02 16.54 -8.47
N ARG A 105 4.35 16.53 -8.40
CA ARG A 105 5.11 17.55 -7.65
C ARG A 105 4.97 18.94 -8.27
N ALA A 106 5.11 19.05 -9.59
CA ALA A 106 4.96 20.33 -10.30
C ALA A 106 3.56 20.93 -10.11
N ASN A 107 2.51 20.10 -10.15
CA ASN A 107 1.14 20.55 -9.90
C ASN A 107 0.89 20.98 -8.45
N ARG A 108 1.66 20.46 -7.48
CA ARG A 108 1.53 20.82 -6.06
C ARG A 108 2.24 22.13 -5.72
N GLU A 109 3.26 22.51 -6.48
CA GLU A 109 3.96 23.80 -6.34
C GLU A 109 3.23 24.95 -7.05
N ALA A 110 2.30 24.65 -7.95
CA ALA A 110 1.49 25.62 -8.68
C ALA A 110 0.17 26.00 -7.96
N LEU A 111 -0.12 25.39 -6.80
CA LEU A 111 -1.26 25.66 -5.91
C LEU A 111 -0.76 26.39 -4.65
#